data_AF-A0A7V8VVP1-F1
#
_entry.id   AF-A0A7V8VVP1-F1
#
_cell.length_a   1.000
_cell.length_b   1.000
_cell.length_c   1.000
_cell.angle_alpha   90.00
_cell.angle_beta   90.00
_cell.angle_gamma   90.00
#
_symmetry.space_group_name_H-M   'P 1'
#
loop_
_entity.id
_entity.type
_entity.pdbx_description
1 polymer ?
#
loop_
_entity_poly.entity_id
_entity_poly.type
_entity_poly.pdbx_seq_one_letter_code
_entity_poly.pdbx_strand_id
1 'polypeptide(L)'
;TRVTKPGGHILIWDHNPRNLYWPILMKRVPQDTGAERLIPEKELLEGLLAGGARPIVVQPHSLIPDFAPKRLMPLAIRVESIVERTPLLNRLCAHNVILAVKTIQR
;
A
#
# COMPACT_ATOMS: atom_id res chain seq x y z
N THR A 1 -12.55 14.37 -6.32
CA THR A 1 -12.48 14.29 -4.84
C THR A 1 -13.22 15.45 -4.19
N ARG A 2 -14.41 15.24 -3.60
CA ARG A 2 -15.20 16.35 -3.02
C ARG A 2 -14.62 16.89 -1.70
N VAL A 3 -13.93 16.05 -0.94
CA VAL A 3 -13.46 16.37 0.43
C VAL A 3 -12.08 17.05 0.48
N THR A 4 -11.20 16.76 -0.48
CA THR A 4 -9.86 17.34 -0.53
C THR A 4 -9.91 18.71 -1.21
N LYS A 5 -9.33 19.75 -0.60
CA LYS A 5 -9.16 21.06 -1.26
C LYS A 5 -8.15 20.98 -2.42
N PRO A 6 -8.22 21.86 -3.44
CA PRO A 6 -7.16 21.94 -4.46
C PRO A 6 -5.78 22.17 -3.83
N GLY A 7 -4.75 21.48 -4.35
CA GLY A 7 -3.41 21.44 -3.75
C GLY A 7 -3.30 20.60 -2.47
N GLY A 8 -4.41 20.04 -1.97
CA GLY A 8 -4.42 19.15 -0.81
C GLY A 8 -3.85 17.77 -1.14
N HIS A 9 -3.31 17.12 -0.12
CA HIS A 9 -2.73 15.78 -0.22
C HIS A 9 -3.77 14.70 0.06
N ILE A 10 -3.58 13.56 -0.58
CA ILE A 10 -4.35 12.33 -0.42
C ILE A 10 -3.34 11.23 -0.17
N LEU A 11 -3.42 10.59 0.99
CA LEU A 11 -2.64 9.41 1.32
C LEU A 11 -3.55 8.19 1.15
N ILE A 12 -3.16 7.28 0.27
CA ILE A 12 -3.73 5.94 0.20
C ILE A 12 -2.70 5.00 0.80
N TRP A 13 -3.15 4.21 1.77
CA TRP A 13 -2.41 3.11 2.34
C TRP A 13 -3.32 1.89 2.24
N ASP A 14 -3.09 1.05 1.24
CA ASP A 14 -3.93 -0.11 0.97
C ASP A 14 -3.08 -1.36 0.74
N HIS A 15 -3.70 -2.52 0.83
CA HIS A 15 -3.05 -3.81 0.69
C HIS A 15 -2.51 -3.98 -0.73
N ASN A 16 -1.33 -4.60 -0.84
CA ASN A 16 -0.72 -4.96 -2.11
C ASN A 16 -1.08 -6.40 -2.47
N PRO A 17 -1.90 -6.65 -3.50
CA PRO A 17 -2.26 -8.02 -3.90
C PRO A 17 -1.06 -8.88 -4.34
N ARG A 18 0.10 -8.27 -4.61
CA ARG A 18 1.33 -8.98 -5.01
C ARG A 18 2.12 -9.55 -3.84
N ASN A 19 1.77 -9.19 -2.61
CA ASN A 19 2.41 -9.76 -1.43
C ASN A 19 2.09 -11.26 -1.33
N LEU A 20 3.13 -12.07 -1.18
CA LEU A 20 3.03 -13.53 -1.26
C LEU A 20 2.28 -14.17 -0.10
N TYR A 21 2.30 -13.54 1.09
CA TYR A 21 1.68 -14.13 2.27
C TYR A 21 0.22 -13.70 2.44
N TRP A 22 -0.23 -12.62 1.81
CA TRP A 22 -1.61 -12.13 1.96
C TRP A 22 -2.67 -13.19 1.65
N PRO A 23 -2.60 -13.94 0.53
CA PRO A 23 -3.55 -15.01 0.23
C PRO A 23 -3.56 -16.16 1.25
N ILE A 24 -2.47 -16.31 2.02
CA ILE A 24 -2.32 -17.36 3.03
C ILE A 24 -2.86 -16.87 4.37
N LEU A 25 -2.56 -15.62 4.74
CA LEU A 25 -3.02 -15.01 5.97
C LEU A 25 -4.52 -14.70 5.94
N MET A 26 -5.02 -14.08 4.87
CA MET A 26 -6.43 -13.66 4.79
C MET A 26 -7.41 -14.83 4.91
N LYS A 27 -7.06 -16.00 4.37
CA LYS A 27 -7.81 -17.26 4.59
C LYS A 27 -8.00 -17.67 6.05
N ARG A 28 -7.21 -17.12 6.97
CA ARG A 28 -7.24 -17.41 8.41
C ARG A 28 -7.83 -16.26 9.22
N VAL A 29 -8.11 -15.12 8.59
CA VAL A 29 -8.60 -13.90 9.23
C VAL A 29 -10.13 -13.99 9.28
N PRO A 30 -10.77 -13.97 10.47
CA PRO A 30 -12.23 -14.08 10.61
C PRO A 30 -13.02 -13.01 9.84
N GLN A 31 -12.37 -11.88 9.52
CA GLN A 31 -12.93 -10.78 8.76
C GLN A 31 -12.95 -11.03 7.23
N ASP A 32 -12.25 -12.04 6.71
CA ASP A 32 -12.29 -12.36 5.28
C ASP A 32 -13.58 -13.13 4.96
N THR A 33 -14.67 -12.38 4.82
CA THR A 33 -15.99 -12.91 4.43
C THR A 33 -16.09 -13.18 2.93
N GLY A 34 -15.05 -12.85 2.16
CA GLY A 34 -15.06 -12.83 0.70
C GLY A 34 -15.85 -11.67 0.09
N ALA A 35 -16.41 -10.77 0.91
CA ALA A 35 -17.10 -9.56 0.43
C ALA A 35 -16.10 -8.47 0.00
N GLU A 36 -14.94 -8.42 0.65
CA GLU A 36 -13.86 -7.50 0.29
C GLU A 36 -12.97 -8.06 -0.83
N ARG A 37 -12.53 -7.18 -1.73
CA ARG A 37 -11.54 -7.50 -2.76
C ARG A 37 -10.30 -6.64 -2.55
N LEU A 38 -9.12 -7.26 -2.64
CA LEU A 38 -7.86 -6.50 -2.69
C LEU A 38 -7.79 -5.67 -3.98
N ILE A 39 -7.57 -4.37 -3.84
CA ILE A 39 -7.54 -3.44 -4.96
C ILE A 39 -6.10 -3.33 -5.49
N PRO A 40 -5.83 -3.65 -6.77
CA PRO A 40 -4.51 -3.48 -7.34
C PRO A 40 -4.08 -2.01 -7.38
N GLU A 41 -2.78 -1.76 -7.21
CA GLU A 41 -2.17 -0.43 -7.32
C GLU A 41 -2.63 0.33 -8.56
N LYS A 42 -2.71 -0.35 -9.72
CA LYS A 42 -3.16 0.25 -10.98
C LYS A 42 -4.56 0.86 -10.88
N GLU A 43 -5.50 0.16 -10.24
CA GLU A 43 -6.88 0.62 -10.07
C GLU A 43 -6.94 1.83 -9.14
N LEU A 44 -6.12 1.86 -8.08
CA LEU A 44 -5.98 3.02 -7.20
C LEU A 44 -5.46 4.24 -7.96
N LEU A 45 -4.45 4.06 -8.82
CA LEU A 45 -3.88 5.14 -9.64
C LEU A 45 -4.90 5.67 -10.65
N GLU A 46 -5.60 4.78 -11.35
CA GLU A 46 -6.66 5.16 -12.29
C GLU A 46 -7.79 5.93 -11.59
N GLY A 47 -8.23 5.47 -10.42
CA GLY A 47 -9.23 6.16 -9.59
C GLY A 47 -8.77 7.54 -9.12
N LEU A 48 -7.51 7.70 -8.72
CA LEU A 48 -6.93 9.00 -8.37
C LEU A 48 -6.92 9.96 -9.57
N LEU A 49 -6.47 9.48 -10.73
CA LEU A 49 -6.41 10.28 -11.95
C LEU A 49 -7.81 10.73 -12.40
N ALA A 50 -8.77 9.80 -12.44
CA ALA A 50 -10.17 10.09 -12.74
C ALA A 50 -10.79 11.05 -11.70
N GLY A 51 -10.36 10.94 -10.44
CA GLY A 51 -10.79 11.79 -9.33
C GLY A 51 -10.18 13.21 -9.30
N GLY A 52 -9.31 13.55 -10.26
CA GLY A 52 -8.64 14.85 -10.34
C GLY A 52 -7.46 14.97 -9.37
N ALA A 53 -6.79 13.87 -9.06
CA ALA A 53 -5.55 13.85 -8.28
C ALA A 53 -4.40 13.30 -9.11
N ARG A 54 -3.18 13.75 -8.81
CA ARG A 54 -1.95 13.29 -9.44
C ARG A 54 -1.07 12.63 -8.39
N PRO A 55 -0.72 11.33 -8.55
CA PRO A 55 0.27 10.68 -7.70
C PRO A 55 1.61 11.41 -7.77
N ILE A 56 2.23 11.64 -6.61
CA ILE A 56 3.58 12.20 -6.48
C ILE A 56 4.56 11.19 -5.85
N VAL A 57 4.05 10.24 -5.08
CA VAL A 57 4.81 9.09 -4.56
C VAL A 57 3.95 7.84 -4.72
N VAL A 58 4.56 6.77 -5.24
CA VAL A 58 3.95 5.43 -5.36
C VAL A 58 5.01 4.43 -4.94
N GLN A 59 4.88 3.90 -3.73
CA GLN A 59 5.89 3.00 -3.15
C GLN A 59 5.23 1.89 -2.34
N PRO A 60 5.58 0.63 -2.61
CA PRO A 60 5.21 -0.45 -1.71
C PRO A 60 6.00 -0.40 -0.40
N HIS A 61 5.34 -0.63 0.73
CA HIS A 61 5.94 -0.60 2.07
C HIS A 61 5.45 -1.73 2.98
N SER A 62 6.23 -1.96 4.04
CA SER A 62 6.00 -2.93 5.12
C SER A 62 6.05 -4.38 4.63
N LEU A 63 7.22 -5.01 4.74
CA LEU A 63 7.37 -6.44 4.47
C LEU A 63 7.05 -7.28 5.71
N ILE A 64 7.38 -6.76 6.88
CA ILE A 64 7.35 -7.52 8.13
C ILE A 64 5.92 -7.49 8.69
N PRO A 65 5.33 -8.65 8.99
CA PRO A 65 4.00 -8.69 9.59
C PRO A 65 4.02 -8.21 11.05
N ASP A 66 2.92 -7.59 11.48
CA ASP A 66 2.76 -7.07 12.86
C ASP A 66 2.91 -8.13 13.95
N PHE A 67 2.68 -9.40 13.63
CA PHE A 67 2.84 -10.54 14.54
C PHE A 67 4.26 -11.12 14.57
N ALA A 68 5.24 -10.48 13.94
CA ALA A 68 6.64 -10.91 14.02
C ALA A 68 7.13 -10.95 15.49
N PRO A 69 7.90 -11.98 15.90
CA PRO A 69 8.37 -12.08 17.28
C PRO A 69 9.23 -10.88 17.67
N LYS A 70 8.91 -10.22 18.79
CA LYS A 70 9.62 -9.02 19.31
C LYS A 70 11.15 -9.19 19.36
N ARG A 71 11.62 -10.40 19.69
CA ARG A 71 13.05 -10.74 19.78
C ARG A 71 13.78 -10.65 18.43
N LEU A 72 13.07 -10.80 17.32
CA LEU A 72 13.64 -10.76 15.97
C LEU A 72 13.48 -9.38 15.30
N MET A 73 12.78 -8.44 15.92
CA MET A 73 12.47 -7.13 15.33
C MET A 73 13.71 -6.35 14.88
N PRO A 74 14.85 -6.30 15.60
CA PRO A 74 16.02 -5.58 15.12
C PRO A 74 16.56 -6.14 13.79
N LEU A 75 16.49 -7.45 13.61
CA LEU A 75 16.86 -8.10 12.35
C LEU A 75 15.80 -7.87 11.28
N ALA A 76 14.53 -8.01 11.64
CA ALA A 76 13.39 -7.81 10.74
C ALA A 76 13.38 -6.39 10.14
N ILE A 77 13.61 -5.36 10.95
CA ILE A 77 13.69 -3.95 10.50
C ILE A 77 14.84 -3.76 9.50
N ARG A 78 15.99 -4.41 9.73
CA ARG A 78 17.13 -4.34 8.79
C ARG A 78 16.78 -5.01 7.47
N VAL A 79 16.17 -6.19 7.51
CA VAL A 79 15.72 -6.91 6.32
C VAL A 79 14.69 -6.08 5.55
N GLU A 80 13.70 -5.51 6.25
CA GLU A 80 12.68 -4.64 5.67
C GLU A 80 13.31 -3.44 4.96
N SER A 81 14.23 -2.73 5.62
CA SER A 81 14.90 -1.58 5.05
C SER A 81 15.67 -1.93 3.77
N ILE A 82 16.28 -3.11 3.70
CA ILE A 82 16.97 -3.60 2.50
C ILE A 82 15.94 -3.89 1.39
N VAL A 83 14.86 -4.62 1.72
CA VAL A 83 13.83 -5.00 0.75
C VAL A 83 13.13 -3.78 0.17
N GLU A 84 12.72 -2.81 1.00
CA GLU A 84 12.05 -1.59 0.56
C GLU A 84 12.92 -0.74 -0.37
N ARG A 85 14.24 -0.73 -0.17
CA ARG A 85 15.20 -0.02 -1.02
C ARG A 85 15.59 -0.77 -2.28
N THR A 86 15.27 -2.06 -2.39
CA THR A 86 15.68 -2.89 -3.52
C THR A 86 14.54 -2.95 -4.55
N PRO A 87 14.75 -2.41 -5.77
CA PRO A 87 13.77 -2.54 -6.84
C PRO A 87 13.41 -4.01 -7.10
N LEU A 88 12.16 -4.27 -7.50
CA LEU A 88 11.58 -5.60 -7.67
C LEU A 88 11.26 -6.32 -6.36
N LEU A 89 12.18 -6.34 -5.38
CA LEU A 89 11.90 -6.95 -4.08
C LEU A 89 10.83 -6.18 -3.31
N ASN A 90 10.88 -4.85 -3.37
CA ASN A 90 9.87 -4.00 -2.76
C ASN A 90 8.45 -4.27 -3.28
N ARG A 91 8.27 -4.80 -4.50
CA ARG A 91 6.95 -5.13 -5.05
C ARG A 91 6.22 -6.20 -4.24
N LEU A 92 6.91 -6.92 -3.37
CA LEU A 92 6.36 -7.94 -2.48
C LEU A 92 5.97 -7.39 -1.10
N CYS A 93 6.24 -6.12 -0.81
CA CYS A 93 5.80 -5.47 0.43
C CYS A 93 4.26 -5.48 0.54
N ALA A 94 3.76 -5.42 1.76
CA ALA A 94 2.37 -5.69 2.11
C ALA A 94 1.38 -4.60 1.67
N HIS A 95 1.84 -3.36 1.53
CA HIS A 95 0.99 -2.21 1.24
C HIS A 95 1.48 -1.42 0.04
N ASN A 96 0.56 -0.92 -0.77
CA ASN A 96 0.81 0.17 -1.70
C ASN A 96 0.56 1.49 -0.96
N VAL A 97 1.62 2.30 -0.79
CA VAL A 97 1.52 3.64 -0.22
C VAL A 97 1.62 4.66 -1.35
N ILE A 98 0.53 5.39 -1.55
CA ILE A 98 0.40 6.37 -2.61
C ILE A 98 0.12 7.73 -1.98
N LEU A 99 1.00 8.69 -2.23
CA LEU A 99 0.75 10.09 -1.95
C LEU A 99 0.37 10.77 -3.26
N ALA A 100 -0.78 11.45 -3.27
CA ALA A 100 -1.26 12.20 -4.41
C ALA A 100 -1.65 13.62 -4.01
N VAL A 101 -1.62 14.54 -4.97
CA VAL A 101 -2.05 15.93 -4.80
C VAL A 101 -3.29 16.17 -5.65
N LYS A 102 -4.32 16.79 -5.07
CA LYS A 102 -5.50 17.21 -5.83
C LYS A 102 -5.12 18.36 -6.77
N THR A 103 -5.32 18.15 -8.06
CA THR A 103 -5.06 19.19 -9.06
C THR A 103 -6.13 20.28 -8.98
N ILE A 104 -5.73 21.52 -9.21
CA ILE A 104 -6.67 22.60 -9.50
C ILE A 104 -7.22 22.29 -10.90
N GLN A 105 -8.51 21.92 -10.98
CA GLN A 105 -9.21 21.95 -12.27
C GLN A 105 -9.29 23.43 -12.67
N ARG A 106 -8.54 23.80 -13.71
CA ARG A 106 -8.75 25.06 -14.43
C ARG A 106 -9.90 24.88 -15.40
#